data_AF-A0A7W0JHE9-F1
#
_entry.id   AF-A0A7W0JHE9-F1
#
_cell.length_a   1.000
_cell.length_b   1.000
_cell.length_c   1.000
_cell.angle_alpha   90.00
_cell.angle_beta   90.00
_cell.angle_gamma   90.00
#
_symmetry.space_group_name_H-M   'P 1'
#
loop_
_entity.id
_entity.type
_entity.pdbx_description
1 polymer ?
#
loop_
_entity_poly.entity_id
_entity_poly.type
_entity_poly.pdbx_seq_one_letter_code
_entity_poly.pdbx_strand_id
1 'polypeptide(L)'
;MLCVAFGHEVSNIRFGSANLPEKYCLCGLPILREDGSYTRIGHIVSCFLSGHRYSAAGIRDGHREYVCELCGHPLLFDQRRSEYARHEVFRKKVRYRCNLFGHRAHEVTRRDGLVEYACQCGHSFLRAPQRNTLLKHPLVCLGAGHFIKFVTRRGRYAEFCCRNCGHTFCFVSIEANRRA
;
A
#
# COMPACT_ATOMS: atom_id res chain seq x y z
N MET A 1 11.78 14.61 -15.93
CA MET A 1 12.61 15.17 -14.83
C MET A 1 11.96 15.03 -13.45
N LEU A 2 10.66 15.30 -13.27
CA LEU A 2 9.97 15.19 -11.97
C LEU A 2 10.13 13.84 -11.26
N CYS A 3 10.13 12.71 -11.98
CA CYS A 3 10.28 11.39 -11.37
C CYS A 3 11.64 11.15 -10.70
N VAL A 4 12.70 11.83 -11.15
CA VAL A 4 14.03 11.72 -10.52
C VAL A 4 14.03 12.43 -9.16
N ALA A 5 13.37 13.59 -9.08
CA ALA A 5 13.30 14.37 -7.85
C ALA A 5 12.32 13.76 -6.84
N PHE A 6 11.14 13.33 -7.28
CA PHE A 6 10.02 12.98 -6.41
C PHE A 6 9.61 11.51 -6.44
N GLY A 7 10.24 10.68 -7.28
CA GLY A 7 9.82 9.31 -7.52
C GLY A 7 8.73 9.21 -8.59
N HIS A 8 8.46 7.98 -9.05
CA HIS A 8 7.46 7.72 -10.07
C HIS A 8 6.04 7.90 -9.55
N GLU A 9 5.20 8.55 -10.35
CA GLU A 9 3.77 8.64 -10.07
C GLU A 9 3.08 7.31 -10.37
N VAL A 10 2.26 6.86 -9.42
CA VAL A 10 1.46 5.64 -9.50
C VAL A 10 -0.04 5.96 -9.47
N SER A 11 -0.83 5.21 -10.24
CA SER A 11 -2.28 5.32 -10.26
C SER A 11 -2.91 3.97 -10.56
N ASN A 12 -3.57 3.37 -9.58
CA ASN A 12 -4.25 2.09 -9.73
C ASN A 12 -5.39 2.15 -10.76
N ILE A 13 -6.08 3.29 -10.87
CA ILE A 13 -7.07 3.52 -11.93
C ILE A 13 -6.44 3.39 -13.33
N ARG A 14 -5.27 4.03 -13.53
CA ARG A 14 -4.54 3.95 -14.81
C ARG A 14 -4.02 2.53 -15.05
N PHE A 15 -3.51 1.87 -14.02
CA PHE A 15 -2.98 0.52 -14.15
C PHE A 15 -4.07 -0.52 -14.42
N GLY A 16 -5.27 -0.34 -13.89
CA GLY A 16 -6.40 -1.23 -14.14
C GLY A 16 -6.98 -1.10 -15.55
N SER A 17 -6.99 0.12 -16.10
CA SER A 17 -7.47 0.39 -17.48
C SER A 17 -6.47 -0.02 -18.55
N ALA A 18 -5.17 0.07 -18.25
CA ALA A 18 -4.11 -0.35 -19.18
C ALA A 18 -3.89 -1.88 -19.10
N ASN A 19 -4.39 -2.61 -20.09
CA ASN A 19 -4.12 -4.03 -20.33
C ASN A 19 -2.68 -4.30 -20.83
N LEU A 20 -1.71 -3.60 -20.25
CA LEU A 20 -0.31 -3.66 -20.67
C LEU A 20 0.47 -4.66 -19.82
N PRO A 21 1.37 -5.47 -20.43
CA PRO A 21 2.22 -6.44 -19.74
C PRO A 21 3.23 -5.79 -18.78
N GLU A 22 3.47 -4.49 -18.91
CA GLU A 22 4.28 -3.70 -17.99
C GLU A 22 3.52 -2.44 -17.57
N LYS A 23 3.75 -1.99 -16.33
CA LYS A 23 3.20 -0.71 -15.85
C LYS A 23 4.22 0.38 -16.11
N TYR A 24 3.81 1.39 -16.85
CA TYR A 24 4.66 2.55 -17.14
C TYR A 24 4.27 3.77 -16.31
N CYS A 25 5.28 4.53 -15.91
CA CYS A 25 5.10 5.88 -15.41
C CYS A 25 4.84 6.83 -16.60
N LEU A 26 4.29 8.02 -16.34
CA LEU A 26 4.14 9.07 -17.36
C LEU A 26 5.47 9.51 -17.97
N CYS A 27 6.58 9.27 -17.27
CA CYS A 27 7.92 9.50 -17.80
C CYS A 27 8.40 8.41 -18.79
N GLY A 28 7.55 7.44 -19.14
CA GLY A 28 7.85 6.38 -20.11
C GLY A 28 8.68 5.21 -19.57
N LEU A 29 9.12 5.26 -18.31
CA LEU A 29 9.91 4.16 -17.70
C LEU A 29 8.99 3.08 -17.12
N PRO A 30 9.38 1.79 -17.26
CA PRO A 30 8.70 0.69 -16.59
C PRO A 30 8.91 0.82 -15.07
N ILE A 31 7.85 0.57 -14.32
CA ILE A 31 7.80 0.65 -12.86
C ILE A 31 7.09 -0.57 -12.30
N LEU A 32 7.25 -0.82 -11.00
CA LEU A 32 6.57 -1.92 -10.30
C LEU A 32 6.98 -3.31 -10.82
N ARG A 33 8.28 -3.48 -11.05
CA ARG A 33 8.85 -4.77 -11.48
C ARG A 33 8.74 -5.82 -10.37
N GLU A 34 8.42 -7.05 -10.77
CA GLU A 34 8.31 -8.21 -9.86
C GLU A 34 9.61 -9.02 -9.77
N ASP A 35 10.73 -8.48 -10.28
CA ASP A 35 12.06 -9.10 -10.32
C ASP A 35 12.88 -8.92 -9.03
N GLY A 36 12.26 -8.36 -7.97
CA GLY A 36 12.92 -8.05 -6.70
C GLY A 36 13.72 -6.74 -6.70
N SER A 37 13.78 -6.01 -7.83
CA SER A 37 14.40 -4.69 -7.88
C SER A 37 13.58 -3.65 -7.12
N TYR A 38 14.27 -2.58 -6.66
CA TYR A 38 13.60 -1.46 -6.02
C TYR A 38 13.11 -0.46 -7.06
N THR A 39 11.83 -0.11 -6.98
CA THR A 39 11.24 1.04 -7.68
C THR A 39 11.04 2.17 -6.69
N ARG A 40 11.42 3.39 -7.06
CA ARG A 40 11.12 4.59 -6.27
C ARG A 40 9.80 5.19 -6.73
N ILE A 41 8.78 5.14 -5.88
CA ILE A 41 7.49 5.79 -6.12
C ILE A 41 7.36 7.08 -5.29
N GLY A 42 6.64 8.05 -5.83
CA GLY A 42 6.38 9.30 -5.14
C GLY A 42 5.39 9.15 -3.99
N HIS A 43 5.50 10.06 -3.03
CA HIS A 43 4.54 10.13 -1.94
C HIS A 43 3.25 10.82 -2.43
N ILE A 44 2.11 10.15 -2.30
CA ILE A 44 0.83 10.69 -2.78
C ILE A 44 0.19 11.50 -1.66
N VAL A 45 0.49 12.80 -1.63
CA VAL A 45 0.01 13.75 -0.61
C VAL A 45 -1.51 13.90 -0.64
N SER A 46 -2.16 13.65 -1.79
CA SER A 46 -3.61 13.72 -1.91
C SER A 46 -4.36 12.76 -0.97
N CYS A 47 -3.72 11.66 -0.53
CA CYS A 47 -4.23 10.77 0.51
C CYS A 47 -4.61 11.52 1.80
N PHE A 48 -3.85 12.56 2.14
CA PHE A 48 -3.98 13.32 3.38
C PHE A 48 -4.95 14.49 3.25
N LEU A 49 -5.11 15.05 2.05
CA LEU A 49 -5.90 16.26 1.82
C LEU A 49 -7.38 15.94 1.58
N SER A 50 -7.68 15.09 0.60
CA SER A 50 -9.03 14.88 0.08
C SER A 50 -9.66 13.52 0.44
N GLY A 51 -8.86 12.60 1.01
CA GLY A 51 -9.27 11.23 1.29
C GLY A 51 -9.56 10.43 0.01
N HIS A 52 -9.28 9.14 0.04
CA HIS A 52 -9.39 8.29 -1.15
C HIS A 52 -10.48 7.25 -1.01
N ARG A 53 -10.92 6.73 -2.16
CA ARG A 53 -11.84 5.60 -2.27
C ARG A 53 -11.05 4.30 -2.13
N TYR A 54 -11.58 3.41 -1.30
CA TYR A 54 -11.02 2.11 -0.97
C TYR A 54 -12.05 1.05 -1.29
N SER A 55 -11.60 -0.01 -1.97
CA SER A 55 -12.44 -1.12 -2.38
C SER A 55 -11.92 -2.41 -1.78
N ALA A 56 -12.84 -3.29 -1.36
CA ALA A 56 -12.52 -4.57 -0.75
C ALA A 56 -11.66 -5.40 -1.71
N ALA A 57 -10.57 -5.95 -1.17
CA ALA A 57 -9.62 -6.76 -1.92
C ALA A 57 -9.59 -8.21 -1.44
N GLY A 58 -9.96 -8.47 -0.19
CA GLY A 58 -10.02 -9.81 0.35
C GLY A 58 -10.16 -9.85 1.87
N ILE A 59 -10.10 -11.06 2.41
CA ILE A 59 -10.15 -11.36 3.83
C ILE A 59 -8.98 -12.28 4.16
N ARG A 60 -8.24 -11.97 5.24
CA ARG A 60 -7.10 -12.77 5.72
C ARG A 60 -6.81 -12.52 7.19
N ASP A 61 -6.38 -13.55 7.90
CA ASP A 61 -5.93 -13.47 9.31
C ASP A 61 -6.91 -12.72 10.23
N GLY A 62 -8.23 -12.92 10.03
CA GLY A 62 -9.27 -12.23 10.80
C GLY A 62 -9.45 -10.73 10.46
N HIS A 63 -8.84 -10.26 9.38
CA HIS A 63 -8.91 -8.89 8.89
C HIS A 63 -9.51 -8.83 7.47
N ARG A 64 -10.21 -7.75 7.16
CA ARG A 64 -10.63 -7.41 5.79
C ARG A 64 -9.65 -6.41 5.20
N GLU A 65 -9.15 -6.73 4.01
CA GLU A 65 -8.21 -5.91 3.25
C GLU A 65 -8.95 -5.06 2.24
N TYR A 66 -8.54 -3.80 2.14
CA TYR A 66 -9.02 -2.82 1.19
C TYR A 66 -7.84 -2.22 0.46
N VAL A 67 -8.01 -1.86 -0.80
CA VAL A 67 -6.95 -1.19 -1.57
C VAL A 67 -7.47 0.15 -2.06
N CYS A 68 -6.66 1.19 -1.89
CA CYS A 68 -6.94 2.49 -2.47
C CYS A 68 -6.93 2.40 -4.01
N GLU A 69 -8.00 2.88 -4.63
CA GLU A 69 -8.15 2.89 -6.08
C GLU A 69 -7.15 3.82 -6.78
N LEU A 70 -6.58 4.81 -6.08
CA LEU A 70 -5.59 5.73 -6.64
C LEU A 70 -4.17 5.29 -6.31
N CYS A 71 -3.78 5.32 -5.03
CA CYS A 71 -2.38 5.15 -4.63
C CYS A 71 -1.96 3.70 -4.38
N GLY A 72 -2.90 2.75 -4.39
CA GLY A 72 -2.63 1.34 -4.06
C GLY A 72 -2.33 1.08 -2.58
N HIS A 73 -2.37 2.09 -1.71
CA HIS A 73 -2.18 1.91 -0.28
C HIS A 73 -3.25 0.95 0.28
N PRO A 74 -2.87 -0.17 0.91
CA PRO A 74 -3.80 -1.13 1.49
C PRO A 74 -4.20 -0.73 2.91
N LEU A 75 -5.47 -0.94 3.26
CA LEU A 75 -5.95 -0.89 4.63
C LEU A 75 -6.37 -2.29 5.07
N LEU A 76 -5.95 -2.69 6.27
CA LEU A 76 -6.24 -3.97 6.90
C LEU A 76 -7.00 -3.73 8.20
N PHE A 77 -8.29 -4.06 8.21
CA PHE A 77 -9.19 -3.82 9.33
C PHE A 77 -9.62 -5.11 9.99
N ASP A 78 -9.53 -5.18 11.32
CA ASP A 78 -10.06 -6.28 12.12
C ASP A 78 -11.57 -6.46 11.84
N GLN A 79 -11.97 -7.68 11.49
CA GLN A 79 -13.35 -7.97 11.09
C GLN A 79 -14.38 -7.83 12.20
N ARG A 80 -13.96 -7.99 13.45
CA ARG A 80 -14.84 -7.97 14.62
C ARG A 80 -14.96 -6.57 15.21
N ARG A 81 -13.93 -5.74 15.05
CA ARG A 81 -13.80 -4.46 15.76
C ARG A 81 -13.96 -3.22 14.88
N SER A 82 -13.74 -3.33 13.57
CA SER A 82 -13.75 -2.16 12.69
C SER A 82 -15.14 -1.86 12.14
N GLU A 83 -15.54 -0.58 12.16
CA GLU A 83 -16.73 -0.10 11.44
C GLU A 83 -16.64 -0.40 9.93
N TYR A 84 -15.42 -0.40 9.38
CA TYR A 84 -15.21 -0.66 7.96
C TYR A 84 -15.33 -2.14 7.62
N ALA A 85 -15.39 -3.08 8.57
CA ALA A 85 -15.27 -4.53 8.29
C ALA A 85 -16.33 -5.11 7.35
N ARG A 86 -17.48 -4.44 7.19
CA ARG A 86 -18.63 -4.92 6.41
C ARG A 86 -18.85 -4.17 5.09
N HIS A 87 -18.03 -3.16 4.81
CA HIS A 87 -18.17 -2.37 3.61
C HIS A 87 -17.54 -3.10 2.41
N GLU A 88 -18.12 -2.96 1.24
CA GLU A 88 -17.46 -3.33 -0.01
C GLU A 88 -16.58 -2.18 -0.52
N VAL A 89 -17.05 -0.94 -0.33
CA VAL A 89 -16.36 0.27 -0.75
C VAL A 89 -16.62 1.39 0.25
N PHE A 90 -15.62 2.22 0.51
CA PHE A 90 -15.79 3.45 1.30
C PHE A 90 -14.77 4.52 0.89
N ARG A 91 -15.03 5.77 1.32
CA ARG A 91 -14.04 6.86 1.23
C ARG A 91 -13.48 7.15 2.60
N LYS A 92 -12.15 7.26 2.71
CA LYS A 92 -11.48 7.51 3.99
C LYS A 92 -10.38 8.55 3.84
N LYS A 93 -10.36 9.50 4.77
CA LYS A 93 -9.23 10.42 4.97
C LYS A 93 -8.23 9.81 5.96
N VAL A 94 -6.94 9.97 5.68
CA VAL A 94 -5.90 9.60 6.64
C VAL A 94 -5.99 10.55 7.83
N ARG A 95 -6.02 10.00 9.06
CA ARG A 95 -6.07 10.81 10.27
C ARG A 95 -4.70 11.42 10.54
N TYR A 96 -4.60 12.75 10.50
CA TYR A 96 -3.34 13.49 10.68
C TYR A 96 -2.60 13.15 11.99
N ARG A 97 -3.35 12.78 13.04
CA ARG A 97 -2.79 12.35 14.33
C ARG A 97 -1.87 11.13 14.21
N CYS A 98 -2.14 10.21 13.28
CA CYS A 98 -1.30 9.05 13.07
C CYS A 98 0.07 9.42 12.46
N ASN A 99 0.13 10.48 11.65
CA ASN A 99 1.39 11.01 11.15
C ASN A 99 2.24 11.64 12.27
N LEU A 100 1.60 12.35 13.19
CA LEU A 100 2.31 13.10 14.23
C LEU A 100 2.76 12.21 15.40
N PHE A 101 1.90 11.28 15.83
CA PHE A 101 2.16 10.44 17.01
C PHE A 101 2.59 9.00 16.67
N GLY A 102 2.52 8.62 15.40
CA GLY A 102 2.72 7.25 14.95
C GLY A 102 1.48 6.37 15.09
N HIS A 103 1.67 5.11 14.76
CA HIS A 103 0.64 4.07 14.73
C HIS A 103 0.95 3.06 15.83
N ARG A 104 0.06 2.92 16.81
CA ARG A 104 0.11 1.75 17.69
C ARG A 104 -0.48 0.58 16.92
N ALA A 105 0.37 -0.35 16.52
CA ALA A 105 0.00 -1.51 15.75
C ALA A 105 -0.01 -2.78 16.62
N HIS A 106 -0.63 -3.84 16.11
CA HIS A 106 -0.55 -5.19 16.65
C HIS A 106 -0.06 -6.15 15.57
N GLU A 107 0.55 -7.26 15.98
CA GLU A 107 0.92 -8.34 15.06
C GLU A 107 -0.34 -8.99 14.50
N VAL A 108 -0.40 -9.13 13.18
CA VAL A 108 -1.48 -9.83 12.46
C VAL A 108 -1.04 -11.24 12.11
N THR A 109 0.09 -11.37 11.40
CA THR A 109 0.60 -12.66 10.94
C THR A 109 2.10 -12.57 10.63
N ARG A 110 2.74 -13.71 10.36
CA ARG A 110 4.13 -13.82 9.91
C ARG A 110 4.15 -14.34 8.47
N ARG A 111 4.87 -13.67 7.58
CA ARG A 111 4.96 -14.02 6.16
C ARG A 111 6.22 -13.46 5.52
N ASP A 112 6.73 -14.14 4.51
CA ASP A 112 7.89 -13.69 3.72
C ASP A 112 9.12 -13.36 4.59
N GLY A 113 9.31 -14.09 5.70
CA GLY A 113 10.37 -13.85 6.69
C GLY A 113 10.17 -12.59 7.56
N LEU A 114 9.01 -11.94 7.45
CA LEU A 114 8.65 -10.69 8.13
C LEU A 114 7.38 -10.88 8.98
N VAL A 115 7.05 -9.85 9.76
CA VAL A 115 5.83 -9.74 10.55
C VAL A 115 4.97 -8.64 9.95
N GLU A 116 3.71 -8.97 9.73
CA GLU A 116 2.71 -7.99 9.35
C GLU A 116 2.06 -7.39 10.60
N TYR A 117 2.07 -6.07 10.65
CA TYR A 117 1.47 -5.27 11.71
C TYR A 117 0.31 -4.47 11.15
N ALA A 118 -0.78 -4.32 11.89
CA ALA A 118 -1.89 -3.43 11.55
C ALA A 118 -2.22 -2.47 12.69
N CYS A 119 -2.60 -1.23 12.37
CA CYS A 119 -3.15 -0.29 13.35
C CYS A 119 -4.69 -0.30 13.31
N GLN A 120 -5.31 0.21 14.37
CA GLN A 120 -6.77 0.46 14.40
C GLN A 120 -7.25 1.36 13.25
N CYS A 121 -6.37 2.22 12.74
CA CYS A 121 -6.61 3.07 11.58
C CYS A 121 -6.60 2.34 10.22
N GLY A 122 -6.30 1.05 10.22
CA GLY A 122 -6.22 0.19 9.03
C GLY A 122 -4.85 0.14 8.36
N HIS A 123 -3.87 0.97 8.72
CA HIS A 123 -2.56 0.92 8.06
C HIS A 123 -1.86 -0.40 8.37
N SER A 124 -1.38 -1.06 7.32
CA SER A 124 -0.56 -2.26 7.44
C SER A 124 0.92 -1.98 7.14
N PHE A 125 1.78 -2.72 7.83
CA PHE A 125 3.23 -2.63 7.73
C PHE A 125 3.81 -4.03 7.73
N LEU A 126 4.78 -4.29 6.86
CA LEU A 126 5.55 -5.52 6.82
C LEU A 126 6.99 -5.20 7.24
N ARG A 127 7.41 -5.70 8.40
CA ARG A 127 8.71 -5.39 9.01
C ARG A 127 9.32 -6.61 9.68
N ALA A 128 10.63 -6.57 9.94
CA ALA A 128 11.24 -7.54 10.84
C ALA A 128 10.57 -7.45 12.23
N PRO A 129 10.57 -8.54 13.03
CA PRO A 129 9.99 -8.53 14.37
C PRO A 129 10.51 -7.37 15.21
N GLN A 130 9.61 -6.60 15.82
CA GLN A 130 9.96 -5.45 16.68
C GLN A 130 9.39 -5.65 18.08
N ARG A 131 10.15 -5.29 19.11
CA ARG A 131 9.65 -5.26 20.50
C ARG A 131 8.65 -4.12 20.74
N ASN A 132 8.78 -3.03 19.99
CA ASN A 132 7.89 -1.88 20.07
C ASN A 132 6.96 -1.85 18.85
N THR A 133 5.66 -1.82 19.09
CA THR A 133 4.64 -1.76 18.03
C THR A 133 4.16 -0.34 17.71
N LEU A 134 4.83 0.69 18.26
CA LEU A 134 4.64 2.08 17.85
C LEU A 134 5.44 2.36 16.58
N LEU A 135 4.75 2.38 15.44
CA LEU A 135 5.33 2.57 14.12
C LEU A 135 5.18 4.03 13.68
N LYS A 136 6.31 4.71 13.47
CA LYS A 136 6.34 6.06 12.88
C LYS A 136 6.68 5.99 11.40
N HIS A 137 6.10 6.90 10.61
CA HIS A 137 6.51 7.12 9.24
C HIS A 137 7.83 7.91 9.24
N PRO A 138 8.90 7.38 8.63
CA PRO A 138 10.17 8.10 8.58
C PRO A 138 10.05 9.27 7.60
N LEU A 139 10.60 10.42 7.99
CA LEU A 139 10.55 11.66 7.19
C LEU A 139 11.17 11.50 5.80
N VAL A 140 12.12 10.56 5.65
CA VAL A 140 12.70 10.22 4.34
C VAL A 140 11.65 9.78 3.33
N CYS A 141 10.59 9.09 3.75
CA CYS A 141 9.53 8.66 2.83
C CYS A 141 8.63 9.84 2.40
N LEU A 142 8.56 10.90 3.20
CA LEU A 142 7.81 12.11 2.87
C LEU A 142 8.54 12.92 1.78
N GLY A 143 9.85 13.11 1.94
CA GLY A 143 10.66 13.89 0.99
C GLY A 143 11.15 13.08 -0.22
N ALA A 144 11.69 11.89 0.01
CA ALA A 144 12.28 11.06 -1.04
C ALA A 144 11.27 10.06 -1.65
N GLY A 145 10.06 9.92 -1.12
CA GLY A 145 9.11 8.90 -1.55
C GLY A 145 9.49 7.49 -1.06
N HIS A 146 8.83 6.47 -1.62
CA HIS A 146 8.98 5.10 -1.17
C HIS A 146 9.82 4.27 -2.15
N PHE A 147 10.89 3.66 -1.64
CA PHE A 147 11.64 2.63 -2.36
C PHE A 147 10.99 1.28 -2.08
N ILE A 148 10.20 0.81 -3.04
CA ILE A 148 9.38 -0.38 -2.90
C ILE A 148 9.95 -1.53 -3.72
N LYS A 149 9.84 -2.74 -3.19
CA LYS A 149 10.15 -3.99 -3.90
C LYS A 149 8.95 -4.92 -3.86
N PHE A 150 8.81 -5.77 -4.87
CA PHE A 150 7.78 -6.79 -4.89
C PHE A 150 7.92 -7.75 -3.69
N VAL A 151 6.77 -8.17 -3.17
CA VAL A 151 6.68 -9.15 -2.08
C VAL A 151 5.95 -10.39 -2.58
N THR A 152 4.69 -10.24 -3.00
CA THR A 152 3.87 -11.36 -3.43
C THR A 152 2.66 -10.86 -4.24
N ARG A 153 1.95 -11.77 -4.90
CA ARG A 153 0.64 -11.48 -5.51
C ARG A 153 -0.49 -11.85 -4.55
N ARG A 154 -1.57 -11.06 -4.60
CA ARG A 154 -2.76 -11.18 -3.76
C ARG A 154 -4.00 -11.02 -4.62
N GLY A 155 -4.52 -12.15 -5.11
CA GLY A 155 -5.61 -12.15 -6.07
C GLY A 155 -5.26 -11.28 -7.27
N ARG A 156 -6.01 -10.20 -7.47
CA ARG A 156 -5.82 -9.25 -8.59
C ARG A 156 -4.76 -8.18 -8.37
N TYR A 157 -4.02 -8.23 -7.27
CA TYR A 157 -3.03 -7.21 -6.90
C TYR A 157 -1.62 -7.81 -6.79
N ALA A 158 -0.61 -7.03 -7.13
CA ALA A 158 0.78 -7.25 -6.75
C ALA A 158 1.10 -6.37 -5.55
N GLU A 159 1.57 -6.98 -4.46
CA GLU A 159 1.98 -6.30 -3.24
C GLU A 159 3.47 -5.96 -3.29
N PHE A 160 3.79 -4.74 -2.92
CA PHE A 160 5.13 -4.22 -2.78
C PHE A 160 5.33 -3.69 -1.36
N CYS A 161 6.56 -3.72 -0.85
CA CYS A 161 6.91 -3.20 0.47
C CYS A 161 8.06 -2.20 0.40
N CYS A 162 7.91 -1.08 1.10
CA CYS A 162 8.94 -0.06 1.20
C CYS A 162 10.05 -0.46 2.17
N ARG A 163 11.31 -0.50 1.71
CA ARG A 163 12.47 -0.83 2.58
C ARG A 163 12.65 0.10 3.79
N ASN A 164 12.27 1.37 3.65
CA ASN A 164 12.55 2.37 4.69
C ASN A 164 11.52 2.35 5.83
N CYS A 165 10.27 2.00 5.51
CA CYS A 165 9.16 2.13 6.46
C CYS A 165 8.30 0.88 6.61
N GLY A 166 8.56 -0.18 5.85
CA GLY A 166 7.74 -1.39 5.84
C GLY A 166 6.32 -1.19 5.32
N HIS A 167 5.96 0.01 4.86
CA HIS A 167 4.62 0.27 4.33
C HIS A 167 4.42 -0.51 3.05
N THR A 168 3.30 -1.22 2.96
CA THR A 168 2.94 -2.00 1.78
C THR A 168 2.10 -1.19 0.80
N PHE A 169 2.10 -1.62 -0.47
CA PHE A 169 1.37 -1.02 -1.58
C PHE A 169 0.86 -2.15 -2.48
N CYS A 170 -0.43 -2.14 -2.80
CA CYS A 170 -1.08 -3.12 -3.67
C CYS A 170 -1.47 -2.46 -4.99
N PHE A 171 -0.79 -2.85 -6.08
CA PHE A 171 -1.09 -2.37 -7.42
C PHE A 171 -1.82 -3.42 -8.25
N VAL A 172 -2.76 -3.02 -9.10
CA VAL A 172 -3.52 -3.98 -9.92
C VAL A 172 -2.56 -4.76 -10.83
N SER A 173 -2.59 -6.09 -10.71
CA SER A 173 -1.78 -7.00 -11.52
C SER A 173 -2.46 -7.30 -12.85
N ILE A 174 -1.67 -7.71 -13.84
CA ILE A 174 -2.12 -7.89 -15.23
C ILE A 174 -2.93 -9.18 -15.40
N GLU A 175 -2.70 -10.18 -14.56
CA GLU A 175 -3.49 -11.43 -14.57
C GLU A 175 -4.96 -11.22 -14.19
N ALA A 176 -5.28 -10.14 -13.47
CA ALA A 176 -6.64 -9.75 -13.13
C ALA A 176 -7.54 -9.57 -14.35
N ASN A 177 -6.97 -9.11 -15.47
CA ASN A 177 -7.72 -8.76 -16.66
C ASN A 177 -7.80 -9.90 -17.69
N ARG A 178 -7.19 -11.07 -17.40
CA ARG A 178 -7.28 -12.27 -18.24
C ARG A 178 -8.36 -13.26 -17.77
N ARG A 179 -9.00 -13.00 -16.62
CA ARG A 179 -10.02 -13.87 -16.00
C ARG A 179 -11.39 -13.20 -15.80
N ALA A 180 -11.59 -12.01 -16.37
CA ALA A 180 -12.88 -11.33 -16.48
C ALA A 180 -13.28 -11.31 -17.96
#